data_AF-A0A851X9P4-F1
#
_entry.id   AF-A0A851X9P4-F1
#
_cell.length_a   1.000
_cell.length_b   1.000
_cell.length_c   1.000
_cell.angle_alpha   90.00
_cell.angle_beta   90.00
_cell.angle_gamma   90.00
#
_symmetry.space_group_name_H-M   'P 1'
#
loop_
_entity.id
_entity.type
_entity.pdbx_description
1 polymer ?
#
loop_
_entity_poly.entity_id
_entity_poly.type
_entity_poly.pdbx_seq_one_letter_code
_entity_poly.pdbx_strand_id
1 'polypeptide(L)'
;NLASELQSSLGLIETITGFLKIKHSFALVSLSFFKNLKLIRGDSMVDGNYTLYVLDNQNLQQLWDWSHHILSIPVGKMYFAFNPKLCLAEIYRMEEVTGTKGRQNKAEINPRTNGDRASCKTQTLRFISNVTESDRIFLKWERYRPPEYRDLLSFIVYYKESPFQNVSEYVGQDACGAQSWNVLDVDLPLSSEQEPGVTLLNLRPWTQYAIFVRAITLTTAEEGRNYGAQSEVVYIRTMPAAPTVPRDVISMSNSSSHIVVRWKPPTQRNGNITYYLVLWQQLAEDMELYINDYCHKGLKLPTSSADTRFGFGDGPEGEQDAEERCCPCRPTDGQLRMEGEAESFQKKFENFLHNSITIPRTPKQRRDVVAVTSPANASSAEPLAPSRPGGEPKPDFQIFEDKVVRDRAVLSRLRHFTEYRIDIHACNHAAHTVGCSAATFVFARTMPELQADNIPGNVTWEPAGKNSVLLRWEEPRNPNGLILKYEIKY
;
A
#
# COMPACT_ATOMS: atom_id res chain seq x y z
N ASN A 1 -9.74 -20.20 3.02
CA ASN A 1 -9.90 -20.10 4.48
C ASN A 1 -10.91 -21.17 4.89
N LEU A 2 -10.51 -22.18 5.67
CA LEU A 2 -11.37 -23.36 5.92
C LEU A 2 -12.69 -22.98 6.61
N ALA A 3 -12.67 -22.03 7.54
CA ALA A 3 -13.88 -21.60 8.25
C ALA A 3 -14.91 -20.97 7.33
N SER A 4 -14.48 -20.16 6.34
CA SER A 4 -15.41 -19.55 5.37
C SER A 4 -16.01 -20.59 4.42
N GLU A 5 -15.23 -21.57 3.99
CA GLU A 5 -15.71 -22.69 3.15
C GLU A 5 -16.70 -23.59 3.92
N LEU A 6 -16.40 -23.90 5.18
CA LEU A 6 -17.31 -24.66 6.05
C LEU A 6 -18.60 -23.89 6.33
N GLN A 7 -18.51 -22.57 6.54
CA GLN A 7 -19.71 -21.75 6.74
C GLN A 7 -20.57 -21.67 5.47
N SER A 8 -19.95 -21.59 4.28
CA SER A 8 -20.64 -21.66 2.99
C SER A 8 -21.39 -22.99 2.83
N SER A 9 -20.76 -24.10 3.20
CA SER A 9 -21.29 -25.45 2.96
C SER A 9 -22.27 -25.92 4.04
N LEU A 10 -22.00 -25.61 5.30
CA LEU A 10 -22.71 -26.16 6.47
C LEU A 10 -23.55 -25.11 7.22
N GLY A 11 -23.43 -23.82 6.87
CA GLY A 11 -24.10 -22.73 7.58
C GLY A 11 -25.63 -22.75 7.49
N LEU A 12 -26.19 -23.41 6.48
CA LEU A 12 -27.64 -23.55 6.27
C LEU A 12 -28.28 -24.69 7.05
N ILE A 13 -27.47 -25.60 7.64
CA ILE A 13 -27.99 -26.74 8.38
C ILE A 13 -28.70 -26.27 9.64
N GLU A 14 -29.99 -26.56 9.76
CA GLU A 14 -30.79 -26.18 10.94
C GLU A 14 -30.99 -27.33 11.93
N THR A 15 -31.08 -28.56 11.45
CA THR A 15 -31.41 -29.73 12.27
C THR A 15 -30.51 -30.91 11.93
N ILE A 16 -29.95 -31.55 12.96
CA ILE A 16 -29.25 -32.83 12.88
C ILE A 16 -30.13 -33.90 13.51
N THR A 17 -30.45 -34.97 12.78
CA THR A 17 -31.33 -36.05 13.26
C THR A 17 -30.60 -36.99 14.24
N GLY A 18 -29.35 -37.33 13.96
CA GLY A 18 -28.52 -38.20 14.81
C GLY A 18 -27.73 -37.45 15.88
N PHE A 19 -26.42 -37.66 15.89
CA PHE A 19 -25.46 -37.03 16.81
C PHE A 19 -24.46 -36.14 16.06
N LEU A 20 -23.83 -35.21 16.78
CA LEU A 20 -22.71 -34.40 16.29
C LEU A 20 -21.41 -34.86 16.95
N LYS A 21 -20.44 -35.30 16.14
CA LYS A 21 -19.14 -35.78 16.61
C LYS A 21 -18.00 -34.97 16.00
N ILE A 22 -17.18 -34.37 16.86
CA ILE A 22 -16.07 -33.49 16.51
C ILE A 22 -14.82 -34.05 17.17
N LYS A 23 -14.01 -34.75 16.38
CA LYS A 23 -12.83 -35.47 16.86
C LYS A 23 -11.61 -35.13 16.01
N HIS A 24 -10.46 -34.88 16.64
CA HIS A 24 -9.18 -34.60 15.98
C HIS A 24 -9.27 -33.45 14.95
N SER A 25 -10.20 -32.51 15.16
CA SER A 25 -10.44 -31.42 14.22
C SER A 25 -9.54 -30.24 14.57
N PHE A 26 -8.23 -30.43 14.43
CA PHE A 26 -7.21 -29.47 14.88
C PHE A 26 -7.27 -28.10 14.18
N ALA A 27 -7.86 -28.03 12.99
CA ALA A 27 -8.03 -26.77 12.26
C ALA A 27 -9.20 -25.91 12.79
N LEU A 28 -10.10 -26.48 13.62
CA LEU A 28 -11.27 -25.76 14.12
C LEU A 28 -10.92 -24.98 15.38
N VAL A 29 -11.13 -23.66 15.32
CA VAL A 29 -11.04 -22.75 16.48
C VAL A 29 -12.42 -22.46 17.07
N SER A 30 -13.47 -22.51 16.26
CA SER A 30 -14.86 -22.25 16.63
C SER A 30 -15.83 -23.14 15.84
N LEU A 31 -17.00 -23.44 16.40
CA LEU A 31 -18.10 -24.14 15.72
C LEU A 31 -19.16 -23.19 15.14
N SER A 32 -18.90 -21.88 15.19
CA SER A 32 -19.77 -20.82 14.68
C SER A 32 -20.11 -20.93 13.18
N PHE A 33 -19.39 -21.75 12.42
CA PHE A 33 -19.73 -22.04 11.02
C PHE A 33 -21.10 -22.76 10.89
N PHE A 34 -21.58 -23.46 11.92
CA PHE A 34 -22.96 -23.93 12.03
C PHE A 34 -23.88 -22.76 12.45
N LYS A 35 -24.08 -21.81 11.54
CA LYS A 35 -24.76 -20.55 11.83
C LYS A 35 -26.25 -20.74 12.22
N ASN A 36 -26.94 -21.63 11.51
CA ASN A 36 -28.39 -21.83 11.68
C ASN A 36 -28.78 -23.10 12.44
N LEU A 37 -27.82 -23.86 12.97
CA LEU A 37 -28.09 -25.12 13.67
C LEU A 37 -28.86 -24.84 14.97
N LYS A 38 -30.09 -25.36 15.08
CA LYS A 38 -30.99 -25.12 16.22
C LYS A 38 -31.32 -26.39 17.00
N LEU A 39 -31.25 -27.56 16.36
CA LEU A 39 -31.71 -28.81 16.96
C LEU A 39 -30.81 -30.00 16.63
N ILE A 40 -30.44 -30.78 17.64
CA ILE A 40 -29.80 -32.10 17.49
C ILE A 40 -30.71 -33.14 18.15
N ARG A 41 -31.49 -33.88 17.35
CA ARG A 41 -32.55 -34.78 17.85
C ARG A 41 -32.03 -35.95 18.68
N GLY A 42 -30.95 -36.61 18.24
CA GLY A 42 -30.43 -37.80 18.91
C GLY A 42 -31.14 -39.10 18.56
N ASP A 43 -31.66 -39.24 17.34
CA ASP A 43 -32.27 -40.50 16.85
C ASP A 43 -31.25 -41.65 16.83
N SER A 44 -29.97 -41.31 16.62
CA SER A 44 -28.81 -42.17 16.78
C SER A 44 -27.79 -41.48 17.68
N MET A 45 -27.04 -42.25 18.48
CA MET A 45 -26.09 -41.74 19.47
C MET A 45 -24.76 -42.49 19.37
N VAL A 46 -23.69 -41.86 19.84
CA VAL A 46 -22.39 -42.52 20.04
C VAL A 46 -22.47 -43.45 21.26
N ASP A 47 -21.69 -44.53 21.25
CA ASP A 47 -21.52 -45.45 22.38
C ASP A 47 -21.36 -44.70 23.70
N GLY A 48 -22.25 -44.99 24.65
CA GLY A 48 -22.38 -44.23 25.90
C GLY A 48 -23.50 -43.18 25.89
N ASN A 49 -24.42 -43.23 24.92
CA ASN A 49 -25.61 -42.38 24.79
C ASN A 49 -25.26 -40.89 24.61
N TYR A 50 -24.20 -40.59 23.86
CA TYR A 50 -23.79 -39.21 23.58
C TYR A 50 -24.38 -38.70 22.27
N THR A 51 -25.08 -37.57 22.34
CA THR A 51 -25.60 -36.83 21.18
C THR A 51 -24.64 -35.74 20.71
N LEU A 52 -23.76 -35.26 21.58
CA LEU A 52 -22.65 -34.39 21.23
C LEU A 52 -21.35 -34.98 21.78
N TYR A 53 -20.37 -35.17 20.91
CA TYR A 53 -19.09 -35.79 21.27
C TYR A 53 -17.92 -34.95 20.74
N VAL A 54 -17.21 -34.27 21.64
CA VAL A 54 -16.10 -33.37 21.31
C VAL A 54 -14.82 -33.86 21.98
N LEU A 55 -13.91 -34.43 21.20
CA LEU A 55 -12.69 -35.08 21.69
C LEU A 55 -11.45 -34.60 20.94
N ASP A 56 -10.42 -34.23 21.69
CA ASP A 56 -9.07 -33.97 21.18
C ASP A 56 -9.06 -32.94 20.03
N ASN A 57 -9.55 -31.74 20.33
CA ASN A 57 -9.51 -30.59 19.42
C ASN A 57 -8.55 -29.54 20.00
N GLN A 58 -7.28 -29.62 19.60
CA GLN A 58 -6.17 -28.85 20.17
C GLN A 58 -6.33 -27.32 20.09
N ASN A 59 -7.03 -26.81 19.07
CA ASN A 59 -7.17 -25.37 18.81
C ASN A 59 -8.57 -24.81 19.08
N LEU A 60 -9.53 -25.65 19.47
CA LEU A 60 -10.91 -25.25 19.72
C LEU A 60 -10.95 -24.33 20.94
N GLN A 61 -11.38 -23.09 20.73
CA GLN A 61 -11.44 -22.03 21.75
C GLN A 61 -12.88 -21.69 22.14
N GLN A 62 -13.80 -21.76 21.18
CA GLN A 62 -15.21 -21.43 21.38
C GLN A 62 -16.10 -22.47 20.68
N LEU A 63 -17.34 -22.61 21.14
CA LEU A 63 -18.36 -23.41 20.46
C LEU A 63 -19.22 -22.51 19.56
N TRP A 64 -20.20 -21.81 20.13
CA TRP A 64 -21.03 -20.82 19.47
C TRP A 64 -21.04 -19.50 20.26
N ASP A 65 -21.46 -18.41 19.62
CA ASP A 65 -21.82 -17.20 20.35
C ASP A 65 -23.22 -17.35 20.96
N TRP A 66 -23.25 -17.79 22.22
CA TRP A 66 -24.48 -18.02 23.00
C TRP A 66 -25.32 -16.76 23.24
N SER A 67 -24.80 -15.57 22.91
CA SER A 67 -25.57 -14.33 23.01
C SER A 67 -26.66 -14.26 21.93
N HIS A 68 -26.41 -14.89 20.78
CA HIS A 68 -27.27 -14.84 19.61
C HIS A 68 -27.74 -16.21 19.12
N HIS A 69 -27.08 -17.29 19.55
CA HIS A 69 -27.32 -18.66 19.07
C HIS A 69 -28.09 -19.50 20.09
N ILE A 70 -29.08 -20.25 19.61
CA ILE A 70 -29.93 -21.15 20.41
C ILE A 70 -29.81 -22.55 19.83
N LEU A 71 -29.49 -23.50 20.69
CA LEU A 71 -29.37 -24.92 20.33
C LEU A 71 -30.14 -25.76 21.35
N SER A 72 -30.93 -26.72 20.89
CA SER A 72 -31.65 -27.67 21.74
C SER A 72 -31.17 -29.11 21.51
N ILE A 73 -30.95 -29.83 22.61
CA ILE A 73 -30.57 -31.24 22.60
C ILE A 73 -31.57 -32.01 23.48
N PRO A 74 -32.70 -32.47 22.92
CA PRO A 74 -33.77 -33.11 23.69
C PRO A 74 -33.33 -34.41 24.37
N VAL A 75 -32.46 -35.22 23.73
CA VAL A 75 -32.07 -36.55 24.21
C VAL A 75 -30.55 -36.71 24.22
N GLY A 76 -30.05 -37.61 25.06
CA GLY A 76 -28.63 -37.96 25.15
C GLY A 76 -27.77 -37.04 26.03
N LYS A 77 -26.50 -37.41 26.13
CA LYS A 77 -25.45 -36.77 26.92
C LYS A 77 -24.44 -36.03 26.03
N MET A 78 -23.59 -35.25 26.68
CA MET A 78 -22.48 -34.55 26.01
C MET A 78 -21.15 -35.03 26.58
N TYR A 79 -20.14 -35.15 25.72
CA TYR A 79 -18.80 -35.59 26.10
C TYR A 79 -17.75 -34.58 25.64
N PHE A 80 -16.91 -34.11 26.57
CA PHE A 80 -15.82 -33.17 26.31
C PHE A 80 -14.54 -33.65 26.99
N ALA A 81 -13.53 -33.95 26.19
CA ALA A 81 -12.19 -34.29 26.69
C ALA A 81 -11.08 -33.84 25.75
N PHE A 82 -9.93 -33.49 26.31
CA PHE A 82 -8.72 -33.10 25.56
C PHE A 82 -8.95 -31.90 24.63
N ASN A 83 -9.70 -30.90 25.10
CA ASN A 83 -9.88 -29.64 24.39
C ASN A 83 -9.13 -28.54 25.17
N PRO A 84 -7.79 -28.46 25.05
CA PRO A 84 -6.98 -27.69 25.99
C PRO A 84 -7.18 -26.18 25.89
N LYS A 85 -7.63 -25.68 24.72
CA LYS A 85 -7.95 -24.27 24.53
C LYS A 85 -9.43 -23.91 24.76
N LEU A 86 -10.29 -24.88 25.05
CA LEU A 86 -11.73 -24.66 25.24
C LEU A 86 -12.06 -24.49 26.72
N CYS A 87 -12.56 -23.31 27.07
CA CYS A 87 -12.86 -23.00 28.46
C CYS A 87 -14.04 -23.79 29.02
N LEU A 88 -13.90 -24.30 30.25
CA LEU A 88 -14.99 -24.98 30.98
C LEU A 88 -16.24 -24.11 31.12
N ALA A 89 -16.08 -22.79 31.26
CA ALA A 89 -17.20 -21.86 31.33
C ALA A 89 -18.07 -21.89 30.06
N GLU A 90 -17.48 -22.07 28.88
CA GLU A 90 -18.22 -22.21 27.62
C GLU A 90 -18.99 -23.53 27.57
N ILE A 91 -18.43 -24.60 28.11
CA ILE A 91 -19.10 -25.91 28.17
C ILE A 91 -20.28 -25.86 29.15
N TYR A 92 -20.12 -25.25 30.32
CA TYR A 92 -21.21 -25.10 31.30
C TYR A 92 -22.30 -24.16 30.78
N ARG A 93 -21.94 -23.10 30.05
CA ARG A 93 -22.91 -22.22 29.39
C ARG A 93 -23.68 -22.97 28.30
N MET A 94 -23.02 -23.86 27.57
CA MET A 94 -23.69 -24.74 26.62
C MET A 94 -24.72 -25.63 27.30
N GLU A 95 -24.38 -26.29 28.41
CA GLU A 95 -25.32 -27.14 29.16
C GLU A 95 -26.59 -26.42 29.59
N GLU A 96 -26.48 -25.12 29.91
CA GLU A 96 -27.60 -24.27 30.27
C GLU A 96 -28.49 -23.96 29.07
N VAL A 97 -27.90 -23.57 27.94
CA VAL A 97 -28.64 -23.24 26.71
C VAL A 97 -29.30 -24.47 26.09
N THR A 98 -28.60 -25.61 26.07
CA THR A 98 -29.09 -26.84 25.43
C THR A 98 -30.12 -27.61 26.26
N GLY A 99 -30.32 -27.23 27.54
CA GLY A 99 -31.21 -27.93 28.46
C GLY A 99 -30.69 -29.30 28.88
N THR A 100 -29.39 -29.53 28.77
CA THR A 100 -28.75 -30.80 29.16
C THR A 100 -28.11 -30.78 30.54
N LYS A 101 -28.20 -29.66 31.28
CA LYS A 101 -27.65 -29.50 32.62
C LYS A 101 -28.03 -30.66 33.55
N GLY A 102 -27.02 -31.33 34.11
CA GLY A 102 -27.21 -32.44 35.05
C GLY A 102 -27.41 -33.82 34.42
N ARG A 103 -27.30 -33.96 33.09
CA ARG A 103 -27.32 -35.27 32.42
C ARG A 103 -25.94 -35.95 32.41
N GLN A 104 -24.88 -35.19 32.64
CA GLN A 104 -23.49 -35.60 32.50
C GLN A 104 -22.81 -35.90 33.85
N ASN A 105 -21.81 -36.78 33.82
CA ASN A 105 -20.96 -37.10 34.97
C ASN A 105 -19.63 -36.32 34.94
N LYS A 106 -18.95 -36.19 36.09
CA LYS A 106 -17.63 -35.51 36.19
C LYS A 106 -16.53 -36.11 35.31
N ALA A 107 -16.66 -37.37 34.88
CA ALA A 107 -15.72 -38.02 33.97
C ALA A 107 -16.00 -37.69 32.48
N GLU A 108 -17.23 -37.29 32.15
CA GLU A 108 -17.67 -36.97 30.79
C GLU A 108 -17.26 -35.54 30.40
N ILE A 109 -17.13 -34.64 31.38
CA ILE A 109 -16.56 -33.30 31.25
C ILE A 109 -15.41 -33.18 32.25
N ASN A 110 -14.21 -33.58 31.82
CA ASN A 110 -13.04 -33.60 32.68
C ASN A 110 -12.39 -32.20 32.77
N PRO A 111 -12.34 -31.55 33.95
CA PRO A 111 -11.76 -30.22 34.08
C PRO A 111 -10.22 -30.19 33.95
N ARG A 112 -9.55 -31.35 33.99
CA ARG A 112 -8.08 -31.43 33.83
C ARG A 112 -7.62 -31.40 32.38
N THR A 113 -8.50 -31.72 31.43
CA THR A 113 -8.15 -31.84 30.00
C THR A 113 -8.92 -30.87 29.11
N ASN A 114 -9.77 -30.02 29.71
CA ASN A 114 -10.50 -28.98 29.01
C ASN A 114 -10.10 -27.62 29.59
N GLY A 115 -9.58 -26.75 28.74
CA GLY A 115 -9.19 -25.38 29.12
C GLY A 115 -7.88 -25.28 29.88
N ASP A 116 -7.09 -26.35 29.98
CA ASP A 116 -5.79 -26.39 30.68
C ASP A 116 -4.73 -25.48 30.04
N ARG A 117 -4.89 -25.12 28.75
CA ARG A 117 -4.02 -24.17 28.03
C ARG A 117 -4.74 -22.90 27.59
N ALA A 118 -5.93 -22.60 28.14
CA ALA A 118 -6.70 -21.40 27.81
C ALA A 118 -6.81 -20.42 28.97
N SER A 119 -6.67 -19.13 28.68
CA SER A 119 -6.90 -18.04 29.63
C SER A 119 -8.40 -17.75 29.78
N CYS A 120 -9.10 -18.53 30.61
CA CYS A 120 -10.58 -18.49 30.68
C CYS A 120 -11.16 -17.39 31.56
N LYS A 121 -10.37 -16.82 32.46
CA LYS A 121 -10.73 -15.63 33.23
C LYS A 121 -9.77 -14.52 32.82
N THR A 122 -10.23 -13.65 31.93
CA THR A 122 -9.45 -12.51 31.46
C THR A 122 -9.87 -11.25 32.22
N GLN A 123 -8.92 -10.60 32.88
CA GLN A 123 -9.10 -9.21 33.29
C GLN A 123 -8.99 -8.31 32.05
N THR A 124 -9.82 -7.27 31.95
CA THR A 124 -9.71 -6.32 30.85
C THR A 124 -8.48 -5.42 31.03
N LEU A 125 -7.59 -5.39 30.04
CA LEU A 125 -6.45 -4.46 30.00
C LEU A 125 -6.80 -3.16 29.30
N ARG A 126 -6.36 -2.04 29.86
CA ARG A 126 -6.55 -0.70 29.31
C ARG A 126 -5.28 -0.13 28.70
N PHE A 127 -5.43 0.47 27.53
CA PHE A 127 -4.38 1.29 26.92
C PHE A 127 -4.29 2.65 27.62
N ILE A 128 -3.07 3.11 27.84
CA ILE A 128 -2.75 4.37 28.52
C ILE A 128 -2.40 5.46 27.50
N SER A 129 -1.61 5.12 26.48
CA SER A 129 -1.27 6.05 25.40
C SER A 129 -1.05 5.34 24.07
N ASN A 130 -1.41 6.04 22.99
CA ASN A 130 -1.33 5.60 21.61
C ASN A 130 -0.77 6.72 20.72
N VAL A 131 0.55 6.94 20.76
CA VAL A 131 1.18 7.94 19.90
C VAL A 131 1.36 7.36 18.51
N THR A 132 0.93 8.09 17.48
CA THR A 132 0.95 7.62 16.09
C THR A 132 1.88 8.47 15.24
N GLU A 133 2.66 7.79 14.39
CA GLU A 133 3.46 8.36 13.32
C GLU A 133 2.97 7.78 11.97
N SER A 134 3.64 8.13 10.87
CA SER A 134 3.27 7.65 9.54
C SER A 134 3.52 6.15 9.35
N ASP A 135 4.63 5.65 9.89
CA ASP A 135 5.10 4.26 9.73
C ASP A 135 5.13 3.50 11.06
N ARG A 136 4.75 4.15 12.18
CA ARG A 136 4.91 3.62 13.53
C ARG A 136 3.73 3.94 14.43
N ILE A 137 3.49 3.05 15.38
CA ILE A 137 2.53 3.27 16.47
C ILE A 137 3.21 2.88 17.77
N PHE A 138 3.25 3.81 18.73
CA PHE A 138 3.71 3.57 20.09
C PHE A 138 2.50 3.29 20.98
N LEU A 139 2.51 2.15 21.64
CA LEU A 139 1.45 1.70 22.52
C LEU A 139 2.01 1.55 23.94
N LYS A 140 1.26 2.03 24.92
CA LYS A 140 1.47 1.71 26.34
C LYS A 140 0.15 1.26 26.95
N TRP A 141 0.21 0.29 27.84
CA TRP A 141 -0.95 -0.26 28.54
C TRP A 141 -0.67 -0.45 30.02
N GLU A 142 -1.72 -0.63 30.79
CA GLU A 142 -1.61 -0.84 32.23
C GLU A 142 -0.83 -2.11 32.58
N ARG A 143 -0.09 -2.04 33.69
CA ARG A 143 0.64 -3.19 34.20
C ARG A 143 -0.34 -4.17 34.82
N TYR A 144 -0.39 -5.38 34.28
CA TYR A 144 -1.06 -6.51 34.91
C TYR A 144 -0.16 -7.12 35.99
N ARG A 145 -0.70 -7.35 37.18
CA ARG A 145 -0.04 -8.15 38.22
C ARG A 145 -0.81 -9.46 38.36
N PRO A 146 -0.20 -10.61 38.05
CA PRO A 146 -0.86 -11.89 38.26
C PRO A 146 -1.18 -12.06 39.75
N PRO A 147 -2.27 -12.76 40.09
CA PRO A 147 -2.64 -13.01 41.48
C PRO A 147 -1.58 -13.82 42.23
N GLU A 148 -0.77 -14.63 41.54
CA GLU A 148 0.35 -15.37 42.11
C GLU A 148 1.70 -14.79 41.66
N TYR A 149 2.57 -14.44 42.62
CA TYR A 149 3.86 -13.80 42.37
C TYR A 149 4.90 -14.71 41.66
N ARG A 150 4.62 -16.01 41.51
CA ARG A 150 5.54 -16.97 40.87
C ARG A 150 5.26 -17.17 39.38
N ASP A 151 4.22 -16.54 38.86
CA ASP A 151 3.85 -16.69 37.46
C ASP A 151 4.73 -15.82 36.56
N LEU A 152 5.27 -16.42 35.50
CA LEU A 152 5.97 -15.66 34.48
C LEU A 152 4.94 -15.01 33.58
N LEU A 153 4.90 -13.67 33.62
CA LEU A 153 3.99 -12.87 32.81
C LEU A 153 4.72 -12.40 31.54
N SER A 154 4.07 -12.60 30.39
CA SER A 154 4.49 -12.02 29.11
C SER A 154 3.28 -11.35 28.43
N PHE A 155 3.53 -10.33 27.63
CA PHE A 155 2.50 -9.68 26.82
C PHE A 155 2.69 -10.02 25.35
N ILE A 156 1.58 -10.28 24.68
CA ILE A 156 1.55 -10.50 23.24
C ILE A 156 0.65 -9.45 22.61
N VAL A 157 1.19 -8.70 21.67
CA VAL A 157 0.45 -7.69 20.91
C VAL A 157 0.04 -8.28 19.57
N TYR A 158 -1.26 -8.21 19.30
CA TYR A 158 -1.86 -8.64 18.05
C TYR A 158 -2.25 -7.42 17.25
N TYR A 159 -1.81 -7.32 16.00
CA TYR A 159 -2.19 -6.22 15.12
C TYR A 159 -2.42 -6.67 13.68
N LYS A 160 -3.38 -6.04 12.99
CA LYS A 160 -3.61 -6.25 11.55
C LYS A 160 -4.23 -5.03 10.89
N GLU A 161 -4.03 -4.89 9.59
CA GLU A 161 -4.71 -3.88 8.78
C GLU A 161 -6.21 -4.20 8.74
N SER A 162 -7.05 -3.23 9.10
CA SER A 162 -8.50 -3.38 9.06
C SER A 162 -9.18 -2.08 8.64
N PRO A 163 -9.76 -2.03 7.43
CA PRO A 163 -10.48 -0.85 6.96
C PRO A 163 -11.81 -0.65 7.69
N PHE A 164 -12.38 -1.71 8.28
CA PHE A 164 -13.65 -1.69 9.00
C PHE A 164 -13.47 -2.06 10.48
N GLN A 165 -14.39 -1.61 11.33
CA GLN A 165 -14.37 -1.88 12.77
C GLN A 165 -15.21 -3.10 13.16
N ASN A 166 -15.10 -4.20 12.41
CA ASN A 166 -15.88 -5.42 12.59
C ASN A 166 -15.01 -6.65 12.85
N VAL A 167 -13.80 -6.43 13.37
CA VAL A 167 -12.83 -7.49 13.58
C VAL A 167 -13.20 -8.30 14.81
N SER A 168 -13.34 -9.62 14.64
CA SER A 168 -13.43 -10.56 15.76
C SER A 168 -12.08 -10.75 16.43
N GLU A 169 -12.10 -10.85 17.76
CA GLU A 169 -10.94 -11.17 18.62
C GLU A 169 -10.35 -12.55 18.33
N TYR A 170 -11.16 -13.46 17.79
CA TYR A 170 -10.70 -14.80 17.46
C TYR A 170 -9.58 -14.74 16.44
N VAL A 171 -8.39 -15.13 16.89
CA VAL A 171 -7.20 -15.30 16.08
C VAL A 171 -7.45 -16.49 15.15
N GLY A 172 -8.10 -16.20 14.03
CA GLY A 172 -8.34 -17.15 12.97
C GLY A 172 -7.03 -17.57 12.32
N GLN A 173 -6.90 -18.90 12.21
CA GLN A 173 -5.86 -19.70 11.56
C GLN A 173 -4.56 -19.94 12.32
N ASP A 174 -4.18 -21.22 12.26
CA ASP A 174 -2.82 -21.76 12.40
C ASP A 174 -1.79 -20.72 11.94
N ALA A 175 -0.63 -20.69 12.60
CA ALA A 175 0.48 -19.76 12.40
C ALA A 175 0.99 -19.59 10.93
N CYS A 176 0.31 -20.16 9.93
CA CYS A 176 0.62 -20.16 8.51
C CYS A 176 -0.52 -19.59 7.60
N GLY A 177 -1.62 -19.04 8.13
CA GLY A 177 -2.72 -18.47 7.33
C GLY A 177 -2.51 -17.02 6.89
N ALA A 178 -2.65 -16.70 5.60
CA ALA A 178 -2.40 -15.37 5.01
C ALA A 178 -3.33 -14.21 5.46
N GLN A 179 -4.33 -14.47 6.32
CA GLN A 179 -5.24 -13.47 6.91
C GLN A 179 -5.12 -13.39 8.44
N SER A 180 -4.04 -13.94 9.01
CA SER A 180 -3.81 -13.97 10.46
C SER A 180 -3.41 -12.61 11.02
N TRP A 181 -3.59 -12.46 12.33
CA TRP A 181 -3.03 -11.35 13.09
C TRP A 181 -1.50 -11.42 13.05
N ASN A 182 -0.83 -10.26 12.95
CA ASN A 182 0.59 -10.18 13.24
C ASN A 182 0.76 -10.23 14.75
N VAL A 183 1.76 -10.99 15.19
CA VAL A 183 2.00 -11.26 16.62
C VAL A 183 3.36 -10.70 17.00
N LEU A 184 3.41 -10.00 18.12
CA LEU A 184 4.64 -9.45 18.68
C LEU A 184 4.69 -9.73 20.17
N ASP A 185 5.69 -10.50 20.59
CA ASP A 185 5.96 -10.76 22.00
C ASP A 185 6.68 -9.56 22.62
N VAL A 186 6.25 -9.17 23.81
CA VAL A 186 6.74 -7.99 24.54
C VAL A 186 7.13 -8.41 25.94
N ASP A 187 8.43 -8.28 26.21
CA ASP A 187 9.00 -8.54 27.51
C ASP A 187 8.56 -7.49 28.54
N LEU A 188 8.43 -7.93 29.79
CA LEU A 188 8.15 -7.04 30.91
C LEU A 188 9.34 -6.10 31.17
N PRO A 189 9.11 -4.79 31.32
CA PRO A 189 10.17 -3.88 31.75
C PRO A 189 10.66 -4.24 33.16
N LEU A 190 12.00 -4.26 33.31
CA LEU A 190 12.70 -4.63 34.54
C LEU A 190 12.37 -3.69 35.73
N SER A 191 12.10 -2.42 35.45
CA SER A 191 11.67 -1.45 36.47
C SER A 191 10.19 -1.64 36.80
N SER A 192 9.83 -1.67 38.07
CA SER A 192 8.44 -1.78 38.53
C SER A 192 7.62 -0.52 38.29
N GLU A 193 8.26 0.63 38.08
CA GLU A 193 7.61 1.92 37.85
C GLU A 193 7.30 2.20 36.38
N GLN A 194 7.89 1.46 35.45
CA GLN A 194 7.67 1.66 34.03
C GLN A 194 6.47 0.83 33.56
N GLU A 195 5.57 1.46 32.82
CA GLU A 195 4.47 0.76 32.16
C GLU A 195 4.97 -0.05 30.95
N PRO A 196 4.42 -1.24 30.70
CA PRO A 196 4.73 -1.99 29.50
C PRO A 196 4.26 -1.24 28.25
N GLY A 197 5.06 -1.33 27.19
CA GLY A 197 4.75 -0.71 25.92
C GLY A 197 5.58 -1.25 24.79
N VAL A 198 5.12 -1.02 23.56
CA VAL A 198 5.77 -1.49 22.35
C VAL A 198 5.71 -0.45 21.25
N THR A 199 6.68 -0.51 20.34
CA THR A 199 6.66 0.26 19.09
C THR A 199 6.39 -0.69 17.94
N LEU A 200 5.23 -0.53 17.29
CA LEU A 200 4.94 -1.20 16.03
C LEU A 200 5.65 -0.45 14.91
N LEU A 201 6.39 -1.16 14.05
CA LEU A 201 7.22 -0.61 12.99
C LEU A 201 6.73 -1.05 11.60
N ASN A 202 7.19 -0.39 10.55
CA ASN A 202 6.92 -0.71 9.15
C ASN A 202 5.41 -0.75 8.80
N LEU A 203 4.62 0.12 9.44
CA LEU A 203 3.21 0.26 9.16
C LEU A 203 2.98 1.13 7.92
N ARG A 204 1.83 0.95 7.28
CA ARG A 204 1.43 1.78 6.13
C ARG A 204 0.90 3.13 6.64
N PRO A 205 1.26 4.26 6.02
CA PRO A 205 0.70 5.56 6.34
C PRO A 205 -0.81 5.63 6.07
N TRP A 206 -1.51 6.48 6.81
CA TRP A 206 -2.96 6.68 6.71
C TRP A 206 -3.78 5.39 6.66
N THR A 207 -3.35 4.37 7.41
CA THR A 207 -3.96 3.04 7.40
C THR A 207 -4.48 2.71 8.78
N GLN A 208 -5.69 2.14 8.84
CA GLN A 208 -6.32 1.76 10.10
C GLN A 208 -5.91 0.34 10.47
N TYR A 209 -5.42 0.19 11.69
CA TYR A 209 -5.01 -1.07 12.29
C TYR A 209 -5.95 -1.43 13.44
N ALA A 210 -6.39 -2.68 13.48
CA ALA A 210 -7.01 -3.29 14.64
C ALA A 210 -5.90 -3.84 15.52
N ILE A 211 -5.93 -3.54 16.82
CA ILE A 211 -4.85 -3.90 17.76
C ILE A 211 -5.46 -4.35 19.09
N PHE A 212 -4.94 -5.41 19.69
CA PHE A 212 -5.24 -5.77 21.07
C PHE A 212 -4.01 -6.44 21.73
N VAL A 213 -3.98 -6.42 23.06
CA VAL A 213 -2.90 -7.01 23.85
C VAL A 213 -3.44 -8.13 24.71
N ARG A 214 -2.69 -9.22 24.80
CA ARG A 214 -2.99 -10.34 25.68
C ARG A 214 -1.82 -10.58 26.63
N ALA A 215 -2.10 -10.55 27.92
CA ALA A 215 -1.21 -11.05 28.96
C ALA A 215 -1.34 -12.57 29.07
N ILE A 216 -0.22 -13.27 28.98
CA ILE A 216 -0.12 -14.70 29.21
C ILE A 216 0.70 -14.91 30.48
N THR A 217 0.12 -15.64 31.42
CA THR A 217 0.79 -16.12 32.62
C THR A 217 1.17 -17.58 32.41
N LEU A 218 2.47 -17.87 32.52
CA LEU A 218 2.96 -19.25 32.58
C LEU A 218 3.03 -19.63 34.05
N THR A 219 2.03 -20.39 34.51
CA THR A 219 1.98 -20.93 35.87
C THR A 219 2.80 -22.21 35.95
N THR A 220 3.53 -22.39 37.04
CA THR A 220 4.28 -23.64 37.31
C THR A 220 3.49 -24.62 38.18
N ALA A 221 2.39 -24.16 38.79
CA ALA A 221 1.49 -24.98 39.58
C ALA A 221 0.42 -25.63 38.69
N GLU A 222 0.28 -26.96 38.81
CA GLU A 222 -0.71 -27.77 38.07
C GLU A 222 -2.16 -27.53 38.52
N GLU A 223 -2.35 -26.83 39.64
CA GLU A 223 -3.66 -26.61 40.24
C GLU A 223 -4.08 -25.14 40.17
N GLY A 224 -5.04 -24.87 39.29
CA GLY A 224 -6.00 -23.79 39.54
C GLY A 224 -5.72 -22.47 38.83
N ARG A 225 -6.39 -22.36 37.68
CA ARG A 225 -6.91 -21.12 37.05
C ARG A 225 -5.88 -20.33 36.25
N ASN A 226 -5.98 -20.54 34.94
CA ASN A 226 -5.37 -19.75 33.88
C ASN A 226 -5.96 -18.32 33.86
N TYR A 227 -5.44 -17.45 34.73
CA TYR A 227 -5.80 -16.03 34.78
C TYR A 227 -5.00 -15.28 33.72
N GLY A 228 -5.67 -14.89 32.64
CA GLY A 228 -5.08 -13.97 31.68
C GLY A 228 -5.55 -12.55 31.92
N ALA A 229 -5.00 -11.65 31.13
CA ALA A 229 -5.62 -10.35 30.92
C ALA A 229 -5.63 -10.06 29.41
N GLN A 230 -6.67 -9.40 28.92
CA GLN A 230 -6.82 -9.09 27.51
C GLN A 230 -7.41 -7.71 27.35
N SER A 231 -6.90 -6.90 26.45
CA SER A 231 -7.53 -5.64 26.10
C SER A 231 -8.69 -5.85 25.13
N GLU A 232 -9.59 -4.87 25.06
CA GLU A 232 -10.49 -4.75 23.93
C GLU A 232 -9.71 -4.45 22.64
N VAL A 233 -10.33 -4.74 21.49
CA VAL A 233 -9.76 -4.38 20.18
C VAL A 233 -9.91 -2.89 19.96
N VAL A 234 -8.77 -2.19 19.93
CA VAL A 234 -8.71 -0.77 19.58
C VAL A 234 -8.39 -0.60 18.09
N TYR A 235 -8.96 0.43 17.50
CA TYR A 235 -8.70 0.78 16.10
C TYR A 235 -7.90 2.08 16.06
N ILE A 236 -6.67 2.00 15.55
CA ILE A 236 -5.74 3.12 15.52
C ILE A 236 -5.33 3.35 14.07
N ARG A 237 -5.41 4.61 13.62
CA ARG A 237 -4.99 5.01 12.26
C ARG A 237 -3.63 5.71 12.34
N THR A 238 -2.69 5.29 11.49
CA THR A 238 -1.38 5.95 11.34
C THR A 238 -1.53 7.34 10.72
N MET A 239 -0.54 8.21 10.97
CA MET A 239 -0.52 9.56 10.41
C MET A 239 -0.38 9.53 8.87
N PRO A 240 -0.86 10.57 8.16
CA PRO A 240 -0.66 10.67 6.72
C PRO A 240 0.82 10.89 6.36
N ALA A 241 1.19 10.54 5.14
CA ALA A 241 2.51 10.78 4.57
C ALA A 241 2.37 11.32 3.15
N ALA A 242 3.48 11.77 2.53
CA ALA A 242 3.44 12.21 1.14
C ALA A 242 2.94 11.06 0.24
N PRO A 243 2.04 11.32 -0.73
CA PRO A 243 1.65 10.31 -1.70
C PRO A 243 2.83 9.85 -2.56
N THR A 244 2.71 8.66 -3.14
CA THR A 244 3.59 8.23 -4.24
C THR A 244 3.30 9.03 -5.52
N VAL A 245 4.14 8.89 -6.54
CA VAL A 245 3.98 9.64 -7.81
C VAL A 245 2.73 9.21 -8.58
N PRO A 246 2.07 10.13 -9.31
CA PRO A 246 1.08 9.75 -10.32
C PRO A 246 1.66 8.78 -11.35
N ARG A 247 0.82 7.91 -11.90
CA ARG A 247 1.23 6.83 -12.80
C ARG A 247 0.73 7.06 -14.22
N ASP A 248 1.34 6.38 -15.18
CA ASP A 248 0.90 6.32 -16.60
C ASP A 248 0.52 7.71 -17.15
N VAL A 249 1.44 8.66 -17.05
CA VAL A 249 1.23 10.01 -17.57
C VAL A 249 1.32 9.98 -19.08
N ILE A 250 0.30 10.49 -19.74
CA ILE A 250 0.20 10.56 -21.20
C ILE A 250 -0.13 11.99 -21.58
N SER A 251 0.61 12.54 -22.53
CA SER A 251 0.41 13.86 -23.12
C SER A 251 -0.03 13.73 -24.58
N MET A 252 -0.90 14.62 -25.02
CA MET A 252 -1.37 14.71 -26.41
C MET A 252 -1.60 16.17 -26.77
N SER A 253 -1.16 16.58 -27.96
CA SER A 253 -1.49 17.89 -28.53
C SER A 253 -2.34 17.72 -29.78
N ASN A 254 -3.53 18.34 -29.78
CA ASN A 254 -4.42 18.40 -30.94
C ASN A 254 -4.54 19.83 -31.52
N SER A 255 -3.77 20.77 -30.99
CA SER A 255 -3.87 22.20 -31.30
C SER A 255 -2.48 22.84 -31.21
N SER A 256 -2.25 23.91 -31.96
CA SER A 256 -0.99 24.65 -31.91
C SER A 256 -0.77 25.39 -30.58
N SER A 257 -1.80 25.52 -29.74
CA SER A 257 -1.73 26.31 -28.50
C SER A 257 -2.19 25.56 -27.25
N HIS A 258 -2.50 24.27 -27.36
CA HIS A 258 -3.02 23.47 -26.25
C HIS A 258 -2.39 22.08 -26.17
N ILE A 259 -2.18 21.60 -24.94
CA ILE A 259 -1.76 20.23 -24.64
C ILE A 259 -2.73 19.64 -23.61
N VAL A 260 -3.22 18.44 -23.89
CA VAL A 260 -4.03 17.66 -22.97
C VAL A 260 -3.15 16.63 -22.29
N VAL A 261 -3.21 16.56 -20.97
CA VAL A 261 -2.42 15.60 -20.17
C VAL A 261 -3.35 14.79 -19.29
N ARG A 262 -3.11 13.49 -19.19
CA ARG A 262 -3.90 12.54 -18.40
C ARG A 262 -2.96 11.62 -17.63
N TRP A 263 -3.38 11.20 -16.44
CA TRP A 263 -2.58 10.32 -15.58
C TRP A 263 -3.49 9.42 -14.75
N LYS A 264 -2.90 8.38 -14.15
CA LYS A 264 -3.56 7.53 -13.15
C LYS A 264 -3.20 7.97 -11.74
N PRO A 265 -4.08 7.74 -10.75
CA PRO A 265 -3.78 7.99 -9.35
C PRO A 265 -2.56 7.20 -8.84
N PRO A 266 -1.86 7.74 -7.83
CA PRO A 266 -0.70 7.10 -7.23
C PRO A 266 -1.07 5.76 -6.55
N THR A 267 -0.11 4.82 -6.52
CA THR A 267 -0.29 3.48 -5.93
C THR A 267 -0.62 3.58 -4.44
N GLN A 268 0.16 4.37 -3.71
CA GLN A 268 -0.06 4.67 -2.30
C GLN A 268 -0.43 6.13 -2.16
N ARG A 269 -1.69 6.38 -1.76
CA ARG A 269 -2.23 7.74 -1.59
C ARG A 269 -1.82 8.38 -0.26
N ASN A 270 -1.52 7.55 0.75
CA ASN A 270 -1.07 7.95 2.09
C ASN A 270 -1.95 9.05 2.73
N GLY A 271 -3.24 9.07 2.37
CA GLY A 271 -4.17 10.16 2.66
C GLY A 271 -5.28 10.22 1.62
N ASN A 272 -6.30 11.03 1.87
CA ASN A 272 -7.27 11.39 0.83
C ASN A 272 -6.64 12.40 -0.15
N ILE A 273 -6.66 12.11 -1.45
CA ILE A 273 -6.13 13.00 -2.49
C ILE A 273 -7.08 14.17 -2.69
N THR A 274 -6.55 15.39 -2.61
CA THR A 274 -7.35 16.63 -2.72
C THR A 274 -7.19 17.29 -4.08
N TYR A 275 -5.96 17.39 -4.58
CA TYR A 275 -5.65 17.95 -5.90
C TYR A 275 -4.31 17.41 -6.42
N TYR A 276 -4.10 17.62 -7.71
CA TYR A 276 -2.83 17.44 -8.41
C TYR A 276 -2.27 18.81 -8.75
N LEU A 277 -0.97 19.00 -8.55
CA LEU A 277 -0.26 20.21 -8.96
C LEU A 277 0.43 19.91 -10.28
N VAL A 278 0.02 20.61 -11.34
CA VAL A 278 0.59 20.48 -12.68
C VAL A 278 1.43 21.70 -12.95
N LEU A 279 2.71 21.50 -13.25
CA LEU A 279 3.68 22.52 -13.59
C LEU A 279 4.10 22.31 -15.04
N TRP A 280 4.22 23.38 -15.82
CA TRP A 280 4.78 23.27 -17.16
C TRP A 280 5.74 24.40 -17.49
N GLN A 281 6.81 24.04 -18.18
CA GLN A 281 7.88 24.95 -18.55
C GLN A 281 8.22 24.78 -20.03
N GLN A 282 8.38 25.89 -20.73
CA GLN A 282 8.89 25.89 -22.09
C GLN A 282 10.35 25.42 -22.09
N LEU A 283 10.72 24.59 -23.08
CA LEU A 283 12.09 24.20 -23.33
C LEU A 283 12.67 25.01 -24.50
N ALA A 284 13.98 25.25 -24.43
CA ALA A 284 14.71 25.79 -25.57
C ALA A 284 14.81 24.71 -26.65
N GLU A 285 14.79 25.12 -27.92
CA GLU A 285 15.21 24.25 -29.01
C GLU A 285 16.71 23.91 -28.85
N ASP A 286 17.10 22.76 -29.39
CA ASP A 286 18.48 22.29 -29.28
C ASP A 286 19.47 23.24 -29.95
N MET A 287 20.55 23.59 -29.24
CA MET A 287 21.57 24.52 -29.74
C MET A 287 22.23 24.06 -31.04
N GLU A 288 22.32 22.75 -31.27
CA GLU A 288 22.86 22.18 -32.51
C GLU A 288 22.03 22.54 -33.75
N LEU A 289 20.72 22.81 -33.58
CA LEU A 289 19.85 23.22 -34.68
C LEU A 289 20.21 24.59 -35.24
N TYR A 290 20.81 25.46 -34.42
CA TYR A 290 21.20 26.82 -34.83
C TYR A 290 22.55 26.87 -35.54
N ILE A 291 23.42 25.86 -35.35
CA ILE A 291 24.83 25.90 -35.77
C ILE A 291 25.05 25.17 -37.10
N ASN A 292 24.24 24.15 -37.40
CA ASN A 292 24.44 23.28 -38.57
C ASN A 292 23.93 23.91 -39.88
N ASP A 293 24.70 23.74 -40.97
CA ASP A 293 24.26 24.10 -42.33
C ASP A 293 23.51 22.94 -42.99
N TYR A 294 22.18 23.05 -43.06
CA TYR A 294 21.27 22.05 -43.62
C TYR A 294 21.16 22.08 -45.15
N CYS A 295 21.96 22.88 -45.86
CA CYS A 295 21.98 22.92 -47.32
C CYS A 295 22.81 21.78 -47.94
N HIS A 296 23.70 21.15 -47.17
CA HIS A 296 24.54 20.06 -47.65
C HIS A 296 23.78 18.72 -47.74
N LYS A 297 23.94 18.01 -48.87
CA LYS A 297 23.31 16.71 -49.12
C LYS A 297 23.81 15.66 -48.11
N GLY A 298 22.89 15.14 -47.29
CA GLY A 298 23.16 14.03 -46.35
C GLY A 298 22.67 14.27 -44.92
N LEU A 299 22.40 15.51 -44.53
CA LEU A 299 21.79 15.84 -43.24
C LEU A 299 20.28 15.56 -43.31
N LYS A 300 19.81 14.57 -42.55
CA LYS A 300 18.38 14.35 -42.36
C LYS A 300 17.86 15.41 -41.38
N LEU A 301 16.74 16.04 -41.72
CA LEU A 301 16.03 16.92 -40.81
C LEU A 301 15.69 16.12 -39.53
N PRO A 302 15.81 16.73 -38.34
CA PRO A 302 15.35 16.09 -37.11
C PRO A 302 13.88 15.72 -37.29
N THR A 303 13.58 14.42 -37.26
CA THR A 303 12.19 13.97 -37.20
C THR A 303 11.64 14.40 -35.85
N SER A 304 10.69 15.32 -35.88
CA SER A 304 9.92 15.70 -34.70
C SER A 304 9.36 14.42 -34.06
N SER A 305 9.73 14.17 -32.82
CA SER A 305 9.19 13.11 -31.95
C SER A 305 7.70 13.31 -31.61
N ALA A 306 7.00 14.16 -32.35
CA ALA A 306 5.59 14.48 -32.17
C ALA A 306 4.61 13.46 -32.78
N ASP A 307 5.06 12.27 -33.22
CA ASP A 307 4.12 11.20 -33.57
C ASP A 307 3.69 10.44 -32.30
N THR A 308 2.81 11.09 -31.54
CA THR A 308 1.99 10.47 -30.49
C THR A 308 0.64 9.98 -31.05
N ARG A 309 0.48 9.97 -32.38
CA ARG A 309 -0.63 9.22 -32.99
C ARG A 309 -0.30 7.74 -32.81
N PHE A 310 -1.27 7.02 -32.28
CA PHE A 310 -1.24 5.57 -32.15
C PHE A 310 -0.51 4.94 -33.33
N GLY A 311 0.56 4.20 -33.05
CA GLY A 311 1.19 3.33 -34.03
C GLY A 311 0.16 2.32 -34.51
N PHE A 312 -0.52 2.65 -35.61
CA PHE A 312 -0.87 1.63 -36.58
C PHE A 312 0.45 1.34 -37.28
N GLY A 313 1.14 0.32 -36.82
CA GLY A 313 2.31 -0.18 -37.51
C GLY A 313 1.89 -0.62 -38.90
N ASP A 314 2.33 0.12 -39.92
CA ASP A 314 2.54 -0.45 -41.26
C ASP A 314 3.67 -1.48 -41.13
N GLY A 315 3.29 -2.70 -40.77
CA GLY A 315 4.08 -3.88 -41.11
C GLY A 315 4.00 -4.12 -42.62
N PRO A 316 5.02 -4.72 -43.23
CA PRO A 316 4.96 -5.07 -44.64
C PRO A 316 3.77 -6.01 -44.87
N GLU A 317 3.04 -5.77 -45.97
CA GLU A 317 1.98 -6.63 -46.48
C GLU A 317 2.49 -8.08 -46.57
N GLY A 318 2.11 -8.87 -45.56
CA GLY A 318 2.34 -10.30 -45.49
C GLY A 318 1.08 -11.01 -45.95
N GLU A 319 1.26 -11.89 -46.92
CA GLU A 319 0.26 -12.71 -47.58
C GLU A 319 -0.71 -13.38 -46.59
N GLN A 320 -1.98 -13.41 -47.01
CA GLN A 320 -3.03 -14.15 -46.32
C GLN A 320 -2.72 -15.65 -46.40
N ASP A 321 -2.39 -16.25 -45.27
CA ASP A 321 -2.62 -17.68 -45.05
C ASP A 321 -3.39 -17.87 -43.74
N ALA A 322 -4.52 -18.55 -43.88
CA ALA A 322 -5.44 -18.88 -42.82
C ALA A 322 -4.87 -20.06 -42.01
N GLU A 323 -4.26 -19.76 -40.87
CA GLU A 323 -3.92 -20.77 -39.85
C GLU A 323 -4.61 -20.47 -38.51
N GLU A 324 -4.86 -21.57 -37.80
CA GLU A 324 -5.87 -21.77 -36.78
C GLU A 324 -5.74 -20.86 -35.54
N ARG A 325 -6.90 -20.47 -34.99
CA ARG A 325 -7.02 -19.79 -33.69
C ARG A 325 -6.58 -20.72 -32.56
N CYS A 326 -5.28 -20.76 -32.24
CA CYS A 326 -4.80 -21.24 -30.95
C CYS A 326 -5.04 -20.19 -29.85
N CYS A 327 -5.54 -20.63 -28.68
CA CYS A 327 -5.57 -19.79 -27.48
C CYS A 327 -4.15 -19.39 -27.06
N PRO A 328 -3.92 -18.16 -26.54
CA PRO A 328 -2.59 -17.75 -26.10
C PRO A 328 -2.09 -18.64 -24.96
N CYS A 329 -0.95 -19.29 -25.18
CA CYS A 329 -0.23 -20.06 -24.15
C CYS A 329 0.27 -19.15 -23.03
N ARG A 330 0.39 -19.69 -21.81
CA ARG A 330 0.94 -18.98 -20.65
C ARG A 330 2.36 -18.46 -20.95
N PRO A 331 2.75 -17.28 -20.44
CA PRO A 331 4.08 -16.74 -20.63
C PRO A 331 5.14 -17.76 -20.17
N THR A 332 6.23 -17.89 -20.92
CA THR A 332 7.34 -18.77 -20.55
C THR A 332 8.04 -18.25 -19.28
N ASP A 333 8.61 -19.15 -18.49
CA ASP A 333 9.22 -18.85 -17.18
C ASP A 333 10.31 -17.75 -17.25
N GLY A 334 10.99 -17.61 -18.40
CA GLY A 334 11.95 -16.53 -18.65
C GLY A 334 11.32 -15.14 -18.80
N GLN A 335 10.12 -15.07 -19.36
CA GLN A 335 9.39 -13.82 -19.57
C GLN A 335 8.77 -13.31 -18.25
N LEU A 336 8.30 -14.24 -17.41
CA LEU A 336 7.86 -13.94 -16.04
C LEU A 336 9.00 -13.44 -15.16
N ARG A 337 10.24 -13.95 -15.36
CA ARG A 337 11.43 -13.47 -14.63
C ARG A 337 11.84 -12.06 -15.06
N MET A 338 11.83 -11.75 -16.35
CA MET A 338 12.11 -10.39 -16.82
C MET A 338 11.03 -9.38 -16.37
N GLU A 339 9.74 -9.75 -16.40
CA GLU A 339 8.67 -8.92 -15.87
C GLU A 339 8.82 -8.70 -14.36
N GLY A 340 9.12 -9.75 -13.59
CA GLY A 340 9.36 -9.63 -12.15
C GLY A 340 10.61 -8.79 -11.81
N GLU A 341 11.65 -8.85 -12.63
CA GLU A 341 12.85 -8.00 -12.48
C GLU A 341 12.53 -6.53 -12.81
N ALA A 342 11.74 -6.26 -13.83
CA ALA A 342 11.28 -4.92 -14.17
C ALA A 342 10.40 -4.31 -13.07
N GLU A 343 9.46 -5.07 -12.51
CA GLU A 343 8.64 -4.65 -11.37
C GLU A 343 9.48 -4.39 -10.10
N SER A 344 10.48 -5.24 -9.85
CA SER A 344 11.42 -5.06 -8.74
C SER A 344 12.26 -3.80 -8.90
N PHE A 345 12.74 -3.51 -10.11
CA PHE A 345 13.46 -2.29 -10.42
C PHE A 345 12.58 -1.05 -10.23
N GLN A 346 11.35 -1.08 -10.77
CA GLN A 346 10.38 0.00 -10.64
C GLN A 346 10.10 0.30 -9.15
N LYS A 347 9.90 -0.74 -8.33
CA LYS A 347 9.69 -0.59 -6.89
C LYS A 347 10.89 0.01 -6.17
N LYS A 348 12.12 -0.37 -6.54
CA LYS A 348 13.35 0.21 -5.96
C LYS A 348 13.50 1.68 -6.32
N PHE A 349 13.16 2.06 -7.55
CA PHE A 349 13.17 3.45 -7.98
C PHE A 349 12.10 4.29 -7.25
N GLU A 350 10.90 3.77 -7.05
CA GLU A 350 9.86 4.42 -6.24
C GLU A 350 10.32 4.63 -4.78
N ASN A 351 10.99 3.64 -4.18
CA ASN A 351 11.56 3.79 -2.84
C ASN A 351 12.64 4.88 -2.77
N PHE A 352 13.48 5.00 -3.80
CA PHE A 352 14.49 6.05 -3.89
C PHE A 352 13.86 7.45 -3.94
N LEU A 353 12.80 7.62 -4.74
CA LEU A 353 12.05 8.88 -4.80
C LEU A 353 11.41 9.25 -3.46
N HIS A 354 10.94 8.25 -2.70
CA HIS A 354 10.39 8.50 -1.37
C HIS A 354 11.47 9.04 -0.42
N ASN A 355 12.66 8.42 -0.44
CA ASN A 355 13.77 8.77 0.45
C ASN A 355 14.41 10.13 0.13
N SER A 356 14.41 10.57 -1.13
CA SER A 356 15.02 11.85 -1.53
C SER A 356 14.19 13.07 -1.16
N ILE A 357 12.88 12.91 -0.92
CA ILE A 357 11.95 14.00 -0.56
C ILE A 357 11.81 14.14 0.96
N THR A 358 11.91 13.04 1.71
CA THR A 358 11.96 13.07 3.18
C THR A 358 13.32 13.54 3.66
N ILE A 359 13.56 14.85 3.70
CA ILE A 359 14.68 15.41 4.45
C ILE A 359 14.39 15.17 5.95
N PRO A 360 15.21 14.40 6.69
CA PRO A 360 15.05 14.29 8.13
C PRO A 360 15.26 15.68 8.73
N ARG A 361 14.29 16.18 9.50
CA ARG A 361 14.50 17.37 10.32
C ARG A 361 15.61 17.06 11.33
N THR A 362 16.80 17.59 11.12
CA THR A 362 17.81 17.64 12.17
C THR A 362 17.27 18.53 13.30
N PRO A 363 17.25 18.06 14.56
CA PRO A 363 16.84 18.91 15.67
C PRO A 363 17.82 20.08 15.78
N LYS A 364 17.27 21.30 15.86
CA LYS A 364 18.03 22.54 16.08
C LYS A 364 18.94 22.36 17.30
N GLN A 365 20.25 22.22 17.07
CA GLN A 365 21.23 22.29 18.13
C GLN A 365 21.19 23.71 18.72
N ARG A 366 20.89 23.74 20.01
CA ARG A 366 20.93 24.90 20.89
C ARG A 366 22.34 25.51 20.82
N ARG A 367 22.41 26.83 20.64
CA ARG A 367 23.66 27.57 20.83
C ARG A 367 24.06 27.48 22.30
N ASP A 368 25.07 26.69 22.62
CA ASP A 368 25.80 26.84 23.87
C ASP A 368 27.05 27.67 23.62
N VAL A 369 27.10 28.81 24.32
CA VAL A 369 28.21 29.76 24.36
C VAL A 369 29.20 29.25 25.39
N VAL A 370 30.38 28.80 24.96
CA VAL A 370 31.58 28.76 25.82
C VAL A 370 32.79 29.16 24.97
N ALA A 371 33.43 30.24 25.38
CA ALA A 371 34.67 30.77 24.82
C ALA A 371 35.91 30.08 25.44
N VAL A 372 37.09 30.43 24.90
CA VAL A 372 38.47 30.13 25.40
C VAL A 372 38.98 28.79 24.82
N THR A 373 40.06 28.66 24.02
CA THR A 373 41.25 29.46 23.67
C THR A 373 41.94 28.84 22.44
N SER A 374 42.55 29.65 21.57
CA SER A 374 43.59 29.23 20.60
C SER A 374 44.96 29.12 21.31
N PRO A 375 45.99 28.39 20.79
CA PRO A 375 46.67 28.78 19.54
C PRO A 375 47.26 27.66 18.65
N ALA A 376 47.65 28.10 17.44
CA ALA A 376 48.77 27.65 16.60
C ALA A 376 48.56 26.53 15.55
N ASN A 377 48.68 26.97 14.28
CA ASN A 377 49.38 26.37 13.14
C ASN A 377 49.31 24.86 12.89
N ALA A 378 48.55 24.48 11.85
CA ALA A 378 49.00 23.51 10.87
C ALA A 378 48.28 23.75 9.53
N SER A 379 49.08 24.14 8.53
CA SER A 379 48.75 24.23 7.13
C SER A 379 48.42 22.85 6.53
N SER A 380 47.27 22.73 5.86
CA SER A 380 47.14 21.80 4.72
C SER A 380 46.12 22.38 3.74
N ALA A 381 46.59 22.59 2.52
CA ALA A 381 45.88 23.21 1.42
C ALA A 381 44.85 22.23 0.82
N GLU A 382 43.62 22.69 0.61
CA GLU A 382 42.66 22.03 -0.29
C GLU A 382 43.01 22.33 -1.75
N PRO A 383 42.88 21.38 -2.69
CA PRO A 383 43.06 21.65 -4.10
C PRO A 383 41.84 22.41 -4.66
N LEU A 384 42.09 23.63 -5.16
CA LEU A 384 41.17 24.36 -6.02
C LEU A 384 40.85 23.55 -7.27
N ALA A 385 39.59 23.18 -7.46
CA ALA A 385 39.09 22.67 -8.73
C ALA A 385 39.13 23.78 -9.80
N PRO A 386 39.54 23.49 -11.04
CA PRO A 386 39.63 24.51 -12.09
C PRO A 386 38.25 24.97 -12.52
N SER A 387 37.99 26.26 -12.36
CA SER A 387 36.85 26.96 -12.96
C SER A 387 36.95 26.90 -14.48
N ARG A 388 36.04 26.14 -15.12
CA ARG A 388 35.75 26.29 -16.54
C ARG A 388 34.96 27.59 -16.75
N PRO A 389 35.42 28.54 -17.56
CA PRO A 389 34.62 29.69 -17.96
C PRO A 389 33.73 29.31 -19.15
N GLY A 390 32.46 29.72 -19.10
CA GLY A 390 31.55 29.65 -20.25
C GLY A 390 30.47 28.58 -20.16
N GLY A 391 29.54 28.73 -19.21
CA GLY A 391 28.18 28.25 -19.41
C GLY A 391 27.36 29.42 -19.92
N GLU A 392 26.90 29.36 -21.17
CA GLU A 392 25.94 30.33 -21.71
C GLU A 392 24.72 30.43 -20.78
N PRO A 393 24.12 31.63 -20.60
CA PRO A 393 22.89 31.76 -19.83
C PRO A 393 21.79 30.96 -20.54
N LYS A 394 21.39 29.83 -19.96
CA LYS A 394 20.17 29.13 -20.38
C LYS A 394 19.02 30.14 -20.30
N PRO A 395 18.17 30.26 -21.33
CA PRO A 395 16.98 31.09 -21.24
C PRO A 395 16.12 30.61 -20.06
N ASP A 396 15.91 31.49 -19.09
CA ASP A 396 15.13 31.20 -17.89
C ASP A 396 13.64 31.28 -18.25
N PHE A 397 13.08 30.19 -18.77
CA PHE A 397 11.67 30.12 -19.11
C PHE A 397 10.82 30.03 -17.84
N GLN A 398 9.79 30.88 -17.75
CA GLN A 398 8.85 30.90 -16.64
C GLN A 398 8.14 29.55 -16.49
N ILE A 399 8.03 29.08 -15.25
CA ILE A 399 7.24 27.91 -14.87
C ILE A 399 5.81 28.38 -14.59
N PHE A 400 4.84 27.73 -15.22
CA PHE A 400 3.42 27.93 -14.97
C PHE A 400 2.88 26.81 -14.08
N GLU A 401 1.89 27.11 -13.24
CA GLU A 401 1.27 26.15 -12.33
C GLU A 401 -0.26 26.16 -12.40
N ASP A 402 -0.86 24.99 -12.24
CA ASP A 402 -2.31 24.82 -12.07
C ASP A 402 -2.64 23.70 -11.07
N LYS A 403 -3.73 23.88 -10.32
CA LYS A 403 -4.21 22.91 -9.32
C LYS A 403 -5.47 22.25 -9.82
N VAL A 404 -5.37 20.95 -10.10
CA VAL A 404 -6.39 20.19 -10.81
C VAL A 404 -6.93 19.09 -9.90
N VAL A 405 -8.24 19.01 -9.73
CA VAL A 405 -8.87 17.95 -8.90
C VAL A 405 -9.07 16.65 -9.69
N ARG A 406 -9.21 16.75 -11.01
CA ARG A 406 -9.39 15.62 -11.93
C ARG A 406 -8.05 15.00 -12.32
N ASP A 407 -8.11 13.80 -12.85
CA ASP A 407 -7.00 13.03 -13.44
C ASP A 407 -6.63 13.47 -14.87
N ARG A 408 -7.01 14.70 -15.24
CA ARG A 408 -6.76 15.30 -16.55
C ARG A 408 -6.65 16.82 -16.46
N ALA A 409 -5.72 17.39 -17.23
CA ALA A 409 -5.54 18.83 -17.37
C ALA A 409 -5.47 19.24 -18.85
N VAL A 410 -5.88 20.47 -19.15
CA VAL A 410 -5.73 21.09 -20.47
C VAL A 410 -4.90 22.35 -20.29
N LEU A 411 -3.65 22.29 -20.75
CA LEU A 411 -2.73 23.42 -20.77
C LEU A 411 -3.07 24.28 -21.98
N SER A 412 -3.23 25.59 -21.78
CA SER A 412 -3.67 26.54 -22.81
C SER A 412 -2.68 27.68 -22.97
N ARG A 413 -2.79 28.41 -24.09
CA ARG A 413 -1.95 29.58 -24.43
C ARG A 413 -0.47 29.23 -24.56
N LEU A 414 -0.19 28.05 -25.08
CA LEU A 414 1.16 27.58 -25.37
C LEU A 414 1.62 28.10 -26.75
N ARG A 415 2.94 28.22 -26.93
CA ARG A 415 3.55 28.59 -28.22
C ARG A 415 3.44 27.39 -29.18
N HIS A 416 3.20 27.67 -30.45
CA HIS A 416 3.10 26.66 -31.50
C HIS A 416 4.44 25.98 -31.77
N PHE A 417 4.37 24.69 -32.15
CA PHE A 417 5.52 23.81 -32.39
C PHE A 417 6.66 23.91 -31.36
N THR A 418 6.31 24.10 -30.08
CA THR A 418 7.27 24.30 -29.00
C THR A 418 7.18 23.15 -28.00
N GLU A 419 8.33 22.68 -27.52
CA GLU A 419 8.39 21.62 -26.52
C GLU A 419 8.23 22.14 -25.10
N TYR A 420 7.44 21.43 -24.31
CA TYR A 420 7.18 21.72 -22.91
C TYR A 420 7.54 20.52 -22.05
N ARG A 421 8.19 20.78 -20.92
CA ARG A 421 8.31 19.83 -19.81
C ARG A 421 7.12 20.03 -18.88
N ILE A 422 6.40 18.95 -18.58
CA ILE A 422 5.20 18.96 -17.74
C ILE A 422 5.44 18.07 -16.54
N ASP A 423 5.51 18.67 -15.35
CA ASP A 423 5.73 18.00 -14.07
C ASP A 423 4.40 17.90 -13.31
N ILE A 424 4.05 16.71 -12.81
CA ILE A 424 2.78 16.44 -12.13
C ILE A 424 3.04 15.87 -10.73
N HIS A 425 2.45 16.50 -9.73
CA HIS A 425 2.49 16.06 -8.33
C HIS A 425 1.10 15.68 -7.84
N ALA A 426 1.02 14.68 -6.96
CA ALA A 426 -0.19 14.33 -6.21
C ALA A 426 -0.13 14.92 -4.80
N CYS A 427 -1.17 15.64 -4.41
CA CYS A 427 -1.28 16.24 -3.08
C CYS A 427 -2.47 15.66 -2.33
N ASN A 428 -2.25 15.27 -1.07
CA ASN A 428 -3.33 14.80 -0.19
C ASN A 428 -3.81 15.92 0.75
N HIS A 429 -4.81 15.63 1.58
CA HIS A 429 -5.35 16.56 2.57
C HIS A 429 -4.32 17.09 3.57
N ALA A 430 -3.21 16.38 3.77
CA ALA A 430 -2.11 16.76 4.65
C ALA A 430 -0.93 17.38 3.90
N ALA A 431 -1.06 17.73 2.62
CA ALA A 431 0.05 18.22 1.80
C ALA A 431 0.79 19.44 2.38
N HIS A 432 0.12 20.26 3.20
CA HIS A 432 0.75 21.39 3.89
C HIS A 432 1.77 20.98 4.98
N THR A 433 1.61 19.79 5.57
CA THR A 433 2.49 19.30 6.64
C THR A 433 3.50 18.28 6.14
N VAL A 434 3.08 17.38 5.24
CA VAL A 434 3.93 16.28 4.73
C VAL A 434 4.49 16.52 3.32
N GLY A 435 4.03 17.56 2.63
CA GLY A 435 4.38 17.82 1.23
C GLY A 435 3.53 17.03 0.23
N CYS A 436 3.66 17.36 -1.05
CA CYS A 436 3.11 16.58 -2.15
C CYS A 436 4.10 15.48 -2.59
N SER A 437 3.66 14.60 -3.49
CA SER A 437 4.53 13.58 -4.08
C SER A 437 5.71 14.18 -4.85
N ALA A 438 6.67 13.33 -5.23
CA ALA A 438 7.62 13.67 -6.29
C ALA A 438 6.87 14.04 -7.59
N ALA A 439 7.56 14.79 -8.46
CA ALA A 439 7.10 15.03 -9.81
C ALA A 439 7.23 13.74 -10.64
N THR A 440 6.17 13.37 -11.34
CA THR A 440 6.30 12.59 -12.57
C THR A 440 6.28 13.57 -13.74
N PHE A 441 7.17 13.39 -14.72
CA PHE A 441 7.33 14.36 -15.80
C PHE A 441 7.18 13.72 -17.16
N VAL A 442 6.64 14.48 -18.09
CA VAL A 442 6.53 14.13 -19.51
C VAL A 442 6.91 15.32 -20.37
N PHE A 443 7.47 15.03 -21.54
CA PHE A 443 7.73 16.02 -22.57
C PHE A 443 6.59 15.99 -23.60
N ALA A 444 6.20 17.15 -24.08
CA ALA A 444 5.14 17.27 -25.07
C ALA A 444 5.39 18.50 -25.95
N ARG A 445 5.27 18.32 -27.27
CA ARG A 445 5.37 19.39 -28.24
C ARG A 445 3.98 19.77 -28.74
N THR A 446 3.69 21.07 -28.84
CA THR A 446 2.45 21.57 -29.45
C THR A 446 2.43 21.33 -30.97
N MET A 447 1.25 21.31 -31.57
CA MET A 447 1.15 21.17 -33.03
C MET A 447 1.72 22.41 -33.76
N PRO A 448 2.20 22.25 -35.01
CA PRO A 448 2.59 23.39 -35.84
C PRO A 448 1.38 24.21 -36.26
N GLU A 449 1.60 25.51 -36.45
CA GLU A 449 0.66 26.44 -37.05
C GLU A 449 0.93 26.57 -38.55
N LEU A 450 -0.09 26.30 -39.38
CA LEU A 450 0.08 26.09 -40.84
C LEU A 450 0.67 27.27 -41.61
N GLN A 451 0.53 28.50 -41.10
CA GLN A 451 0.95 29.73 -41.78
C GLN A 451 2.14 30.42 -41.08
N ALA A 452 2.62 29.86 -39.97
CA ALA A 452 3.67 30.47 -39.15
C ALA A 452 5.03 30.52 -39.86
N ASP A 453 5.30 29.57 -40.77
CA ASP A 453 6.58 29.44 -41.48
C ASP A 453 6.61 30.21 -42.81
N ASN A 454 5.51 30.86 -43.19
CA ASN A 454 5.42 31.56 -44.46
C ASN A 454 6.19 32.88 -44.40
N ILE A 455 6.93 33.16 -45.48
CA ILE A 455 7.68 34.40 -45.66
C ILE A 455 6.69 35.58 -45.58
N PRO A 456 6.86 36.51 -44.63
CA PRO A 456 6.03 37.69 -44.56
C PRO A 456 6.37 38.65 -45.71
N GLY A 457 5.34 39.17 -46.39
CA GLY A 457 5.50 40.16 -47.45
C GLY A 457 5.95 39.59 -48.80
N ASN A 458 6.47 40.47 -49.66
CA ASN A 458 6.86 40.12 -51.03
C ASN A 458 8.38 39.98 -51.16
N VAL A 459 8.82 38.99 -51.94
CA VAL A 459 10.23 38.84 -52.32
C VAL A 459 10.60 39.97 -53.28
N THR A 460 11.63 40.74 -52.93
CA THR A 460 12.17 41.81 -53.78
C THR A 460 13.46 41.35 -54.44
N TRP A 461 13.77 41.89 -55.61
CA TRP A 461 14.96 41.54 -56.36
C TRP A 461 15.65 42.78 -56.91
N GLU A 462 16.98 42.77 -56.91
CA GLU A 462 17.80 43.81 -57.52
C GLU A 462 18.89 43.19 -58.41
N PRO A 463 19.23 43.82 -59.55
CA PRO A 463 20.32 43.36 -60.39
C PRO A 463 21.65 43.58 -59.68
N ALA A 464 22.38 42.49 -59.40
CA ALA A 464 23.68 42.55 -58.71
C ALA A 464 24.87 42.50 -59.68
N GLY A 465 24.65 42.10 -60.95
CA GLY A 465 25.69 41.97 -61.98
C GLY A 465 25.14 41.55 -63.34
N LYS A 466 26.02 41.29 -64.32
CA LYS A 466 25.62 40.96 -65.72
C LYS A 466 24.71 39.73 -65.83
N ASN A 467 24.93 38.71 -64.99
CA ASN A 467 24.16 37.47 -64.95
C ASN A 467 23.77 37.07 -63.50
N SER A 468 23.62 38.03 -62.58
CA SER A 468 23.30 37.75 -61.17
C SER A 468 22.17 38.64 -60.65
N VAL A 469 21.27 38.01 -59.89
CA VAL A 469 20.13 38.66 -59.24
C VAL A 469 20.29 38.48 -57.74
N LEU A 470 20.15 39.56 -56.98
CA LEU A 470 20.07 39.50 -55.51
C LEU A 470 18.60 39.48 -55.10
N LEU A 471 18.21 38.45 -54.36
CA LEU A 471 16.88 38.29 -53.78
C LEU A 471 16.90 38.74 -52.32
N ARG A 472 15.86 39.45 -51.87
CA ARG A 472 15.66 39.87 -50.48
C ARG A 472 14.24 39.56 -50.03
N TRP A 473 14.11 38.98 -48.84
CA TRP A 473 12.83 38.70 -48.18
C TRP A 473 12.96 38.89 -46.66
N GLU A 474 11.83 39.13 -45.99
CA GLU A 474 11.78 39.19 -44.52
C GLU A 474 11.68 37.78 -43.93
N GLU A 475 12.28 37.56 -42.75
CA GLU A 475 12.18 36.30 -42.02
C GLU A 475 10.85 36.21 -41.26
N PRO A 476 10.18 35.03 -41.21
CA PRO A 476 9.00 34.85 -40.39
C PRO A 476 9.26 35.19 -38.91
N ARG A 477 8.41 36.04 -38.32
CA ARG A 477 8.62 36.54 -36.94
C ARG A 477 8.45 35.46 -35.87
N ASN A 478 7.50 34.55 -36.08
CA ASN A 478 7.17 33.47 -35.16
C ASN A 478 7.05 32.17 -35.96
N PRO A 479 8.17 31.54 -36.36
CA PRO A 479 8.13 30.26 -37.06
C PRO A 479 7.82 29.11 -36.10
N ASN A 480 7.38 27.97 -36.66
CA ASN A 480 7.24 26.70 -35.96
C ASN A 480 8.61 26.19 -35.53
N GLY A 481 9.04 26.59 -34.33
CA GLY A 481 10.36 26.27 -33.81
C GLY A 481 11.42 27.19 -34.44
N LEU A 482 12.16 26.67 -35.42
CA LEU A 482 13.28 27.36 -36.07
C LEU A 482 13.26 27.12 -37.59
N ILE A 483 13.54 28.17 -38.38
CA ILE A 483 13.75 28.04 -39.83
C ILE A 483 15.15 27.50 -40.09
N LEU A 484 15.25 26.32 -40.70
CA LEU A 484 16.54 25.63 -40.90
C LEU A 484 17.21 25.94 -42.24
N LYS A 485 16.43 26.18 -43.30
CA LYS A 485 16.92 26.55 -44.63
C LYS A 485 15.83 27.18 -45.48
N TYR A 486 16.24 27.88 -46.52
CA TYR A 486 15.36 28.37 -47.60
C TYR A 486 15.73 27.67 -48.91
N GLU A 487 14.74 27.19 -49.66
CA GLU A 487 14.95 26.60 -50.99
C GLU A 487 14.36 27.53 -52.06
N ILE A 488 15.22 28.02 -52.95
CA ILE A 488 14.81 28.93 -54.03
C ILE A 488 14.65 28.12 -55.32
N LYS A 489 13.43 28.13 -55.86
CA LYS A 489 13.10 27.55 -57.16
C LYS A 489 12.78 28.69 -58.12
N TYR A 490 13.66 28.90 -59.11
CA TYR A 490 13.57 29.99 -60.08
C TYR A 490 13.50 29.47 -61.52
#